data_AF-A0A183PSE2-F1
#
_entry.id   AF-A0A183PSE2-F1
#
_cell.length_a   1.000
_cell.length_b   1.000
_cell.length_c   1.000
_cell.angle_alpha   90.00
_cell.angle_beta   90.00
_cell.angle_gamma   90.00
#
_symmetry.space_group_name_H-M   'P 1'
#
loop_
_entity.id
_entity.type
_entity.pdbx_description
1 polymer ?
#
loop_
_entity_poly.entity_id
_entity_poly.type
_entity_poly.pdbx_seq_one_letter_code
_entity_poly.pdbx_strand_id
1 'polypeptide(L)'
;MLLNWMKDSMDDQLQDQQTGFHKDWSCTDQIATLRFVDEQSVEWNSSQYINFIDHEKAFDIVDRRTLWKLLRHYGAPEKIVNIIRNSYDGRHAK
;
A
#
# COMPACT_ATOMS: atom_id res chain seq x y z
N MET A 1 -18.52 4.62 3.12
CA MET A 1 -18.34 6.09 3.03
C MET A 1 -16.86 6.49 3.17
N LEU A 2 -16.21 6.25 4.32
CA LEU A 2 -14.79 6.62 4.51
C LEU A 2 -13.82 5.88 3.57
N LEU A 3 -13.97 4.56 3.48
CA LEU A 3 -13.10 3.69 2.69
C LEU A 3 -13.22 3.97 1.18
N ASN A 4 -14.44 4.25 0.70
CA ASN A 4 -14.67 4.61 -0.70
C ASN A 4 -14.04 5.96 -1.04
N TRP A 5 -14.15 6.95 -0.16
CA TRP A 5 -13.48 8.23 -0.37
C TRP A 5 -11.95 8.09 -0.40
N MET A 6 -11.37 7.32 0.53
CA MET A 6 -9.93 7.07 0.54
C MET A 6 -9.47 6.41 -0.75
N LYS A 7 -10.22 5.42 -1.20
CA LYS A 7 -9.98 4.72 -2.45
C LYS A 7 -9.98 5.68 -3.65
N ASP A 8 -11.07 6.43 -3.82
CA ASP A 8 -11.20 7.37 -4.94
C ASP A 8 -10.13 8.48 -4.90
N SER A 9 -9.68 8.89 -3.71
CA SER A 9 -8.66 9.94 -3.55
C SER A 9 -7.22 9.44 -3.69
N MET A 10 -6.97 8.15 -3.48
CA MET A 10 -5.62 7.58 -3.42
C MET A 10 -5.30 6.71 -4.63
N ASP A 11 -6.30 6.13 -5.31
CA ASP A 11 -6.07 5.26 -6.47
C ASP A 11 -5.28 5.99 -7.58
N ASP A 12 -5.54 7.29 -7.82
CA ASP A 12 -4.77 8.12 -8.78
C ASP A 12 -3.34 8.47 -8.32
N GLN A 13 -3.03 8.32 -7.03
CA GLN A 13 -1.74 8.71 -6.44
C GLN A 13 -0.83 7.52 -6.15
N LEU A 14 -1.36 6.29 -6.18
CA LEU A 14 -0.59 5.07 -5.98
C LEU A 14 0.17 4.70 -7.25
N GLN A 15 1.31 4.05 -7.10
CA GLN A 15 2.06 3.53 -8.25
C GLN A 15 1.33 2.34 -8.85
N ASP A 16 1.38 2.22 -10.18
CA ASP A 16 0.89 1.07 -10.95
C ASP A 16 1.60 -0.26 -10.59
N GLN A 17 2.63 -0.23 -9.75
CA GLN A 17 3.27 -1.46 -9.25
C GLN A 17 2.63 -1.94 -7.92
N GLN A 18 1.96 -1.04 -7.21
CA GLN A 18 1.31 -1.33 -5.93
C GLN A 18 -0.09 -1.91 -6.16
N THR A 19 -0.19 -3.23 -6.13
CA THR A 19 -1.45 -3.93 -6.38
C THR A 19 -2.22 -4.35 -5.13
N GLY A 20 -1.53 -4.40 -3.99
CA GLY A 20 -2.14 -4.73 -2.72
C GLY A 20 -3.19 -3.70 -2.32
N PHE A 21 -4.39 -4.17 -1.98
CA PHE A 21 -5.55 -3.34 -1.59
C PHE A 21 -6.09 -2.41 -2.70
N HIS A 22 -5.64 -2.57 -3.94
CA HIS A 22 -6.16 -1.83 -5.09
C HIS A 22 -7.44 -2.50 -5.63
N LYS A 23 -8.38 -1.71 -6.16
CA LYS A 23 -9.54 -2.31 -6.85
C LYS A 23 -9.09 -3.08 -8.06
N ASP A 24 -9.78 -4.18 -8.35
CA ASP A 24 -9.67 -4.93 -9.60
C ASP A 24 -8.32 -5.63 -9.80
N TRP A 25 -7.39 -5.52 -8.84
CA TRP A 25 -6.07 -6.13 -8.90
C TRP A 25 -5.91 -7.19 -7.81
N SER A 26 -5.20 -8.26 -8.15
CA SER A 26 -5.02 -9.42 -7.29
C SER A 26 -3.56 -9.86 -7.21
N CYS A 27 -3.24 -10.66 -6.20
CA CYS A 27 -1.94 -11.32 -6.09
C CYS A 27 -1.61 -12.17 -7.35
N THR A 28 -2.63 -12.71 -8.01
CA THR A 28 -2.45 -13.48 -9.25
C THR A 28 -1.85 -12.63 -10.36
N ASP A 29 -2.25 -11.36 -10.48
CA ASP A 29 -1.72 -10.44 -11.49
C ASP A 29 -0.24 -10.13 -11.26
N GLN A 30 0.16 -9.96 -9.99
CA GLN A 30 1.59 -9.79 -9.63
C GLN A 30 2.41 -11.05 -9.90
N ILE A 31 1.89 -12.24 -9.61
CA ILE A 31 2.58 -13.51 -9.90
C ILE A 31 2.73 -13.68 -11.42
N ALA A 32 1.70 -13.37 -12.21
CA ALA A 32 1.78 -13.42 -13.66
C ALA A 32 2.82 -12.42 -14.20
N THR A 33 2.86 -11.20 -13.67
CA THR A 33 3.86 -10.19 -14.04
C THR A 33 5.27 -10.65 -13.70
N LEU A 34 5.49 -11.23 -12.51
CA LEU A 34 6.80 -11.74 -12.12
C LEU A 34 7.28 -12.87 -13.03
N ARG A 35 6.38 -13.80 -13.40
CA ARG A 35 6.67 -14.88 -14.35
C ARG A 35 7.05 -14.34 -15.72
N PHE A 36 6.32 -13.35 -16.22
CA PHE A 36 6.64 -12.72 -17.49
C PHE A 36 8.05 -12.09 -17.50
N VAL A 37 8.43 -11.39 -16.43
CA VAL A 37 9.77 -10.79 -16.32
C VAL A 37 10.85 -11.88 -16.27
N ASP A 38 10.63 -12.98 -15.55
CA ASP A 38 11.54 -14.12 -15.48
C ASP A 38 11.73 -14.80 -16.84
N GLU A 39 10.62 -15.07 -17.55
CA GLU A 39 10.61 -15.64 -18.89
C GLU A 39 11.37 -14.77 -19.91
N GLN A 40 11.19 -13.44 -19.84
CA GLN A 40 11.94 -12.50 -20.67
C GLN A 40 13.44 -12.57 -20.37
N SER A 41 13.86 -12.62 -19.11
CA SER A 41 15.29 -12.70 -18.78
C SER A 41 15.95 -13.97 -19.36
N VAL A 42 15.21 -15.09 -19.38
CA VAL A 42 15.65 -16.31 -20.06
C VAL A 42 15.75 -16.11 -21.57
N GLU A 43 14.75 -15.50 -22.21
CA GLU A 43 14.74 -15.24 -23.66
C GLU A 43 15.91 -14.36 -24.10
N TRP A 44 16.23 -13.31 -23.34
CA TRP A 44 17.29 -12.36 -23.66
C TRP A 44 18.68 -12.77 -23.13
N ASN A 45 18.79 -13.95 -22.51
CA ASN A 45 20.01 -14.43 -21.84
C ASN A 45 20.62 -13.39 -20.88
N SER A 46 19.73 -12.69 -20.15
CA SER A 46 20.10 -11.67 -19.18
C SER A 46 20.09 -12.26 -17.77
N SER A 47 21.06 -11.84 -16.95
CA SER A 47 21.10 -12.24 -15.54
C SER A 47 20.09 -11.41 -14.73
N GLN A 48 19.13 -12.06 -14.08
CA GLN A 48 18.19 -11.41 -13.17
C GLN A 48 18.32 -11.97 -11.74
N TYR A 49 18.08 -11.09 -10.75
CA TYR A 49 17.93 -11.47 -9.35
C TYR A 49 16.58 -10.95 -8.85
N ILE A 50 15.85 -11.79 -8.10
CA ILE A 50 14.57 -11.46 -7.50
C ILE A 50 14.74 -11.47 -5.98
N ASN A 51 14.36 -10.37 -5.32
CA ASN A 51 14.39 -10.26 -3.87
C ASN A 51 12.97 -10.15 -3.31
N PHE A 52 12.67 -10.97 -2.30
CA PHE A 52 11.39 -10.93 -1.58
C PHE A 52 11.61 -10.24 -0.23
N ILE A 53 10.97 -9.10 -0.05
CA ILE A 53 11.05 -8.32 1.20
C ILE A 53 9.68 -8.39 1.86
N ASP A 54 9.66 -8.92 3.09
CA ASP A 54 8.47 -8.92 3.93
C ASP A 54 8.75 -8.13 5.22
N HIS A 55 7.73 -7.43 5.71
CA HIS A 55 7.81 -6.65 6.94
C HIS A 55 7.05 -7.36 8.06
N GLU A 56 7.79 -7.88 9.05
CA GLU A 56 7.18 -8.46 10.24
C GLU A 56 6.32 -7.41 10.95
N LYS A 57 5.00 -7.70 11.07
CA LYS A 57 4.02 -6.83 11.71
C LYS A 57 4.07 -5.39 11.17
N ALA A 58 4.01 -5.24 9.85
CA ALA A 58 4.10 -3.95 9.14
C ALA A 58 3.27 -2.82 9.78
N PHE A 59 2.05 -3.10 10.27
CA PHE A 59 1.20 -2.06 10.89
C PHE A 59 1.65 -1.61 12.28
N ASP A 60 2.37 -2.46 13.02
CA ASP A 60 2.84 -2.15 14.38
C ASP A 60 4.09 -1.26 14.36
N ILE A 61 4.90 -1.36 13.30
CA ILE A 61 6.17 -0.64 13.15
C ILE A 61 6.03 0.75 12.51
N VAL A 62 4.86 1.08 11.94
CA VAL A 62 4.64 2.37 11.26
C VAL A 62 4.55 3.50 12.28
N ASP A 63 5.40 4.53 12.13
CA ASP A 63 5.33 5.75 12.94
C ASP A 63 4.02 6.50 12.67
N ARG A 64 3.17 6.60 13.70
CA ARG A 64 1.85 7.23 13.61
C ARG A 64 1.95 8.71 13.26
N ARG A 65 2.98 9.43 13.72
CA ARG A 65 3.15 10.86 13.39
C ARG A 65 3.39 11.04 11.90
N THR A 66 4.22 10.18 11.32
CA THR A 66 4.48 10.12 9.88
C THR A 66 3.22 9.74 9.11
N LEU A 67 2.45 8.75 9.59
CA LEU A 67 1.17 8.38 8.98
C LEU A 67 0.19 9.55 8.87
N TRP A 68 0.04 10.37 9.92
CA TRP A 68 -0.84 11.55 9.87
C TRP A 68 -0.34 12.63 8.89
N LYS A 69 0.97 12.77 8.73
CA LYS A 69 1.56 13.69 7.74
C LYS A 69 1.32 13.19 6.32
N LEU A 70 1.51 11.89 6.09
CA LEU A 70 1.28 11.25 4.78
C LEU A 70 -0.17 11.39 4.37
N LEU A 71 -1.14 11.05 5.23
CA LEU A 71 -2.56 11.19 4.90
C LEU A 71 -2.94 12.61 4.46
N ARG A 72 -2.41 13.64 5.14
CA ARG A 72 -2.59 15.03 4.73
C ARG A 72 -1.93 15.36 3.40
N HIS A 73 -0.73 14.82 3.17
CA HIS A 73 0.00 15.01 1.91
C HIS A 73 -0.79 14.44 0.71
N TYR A 74 -1.40 13.26 0.89
CA TYR A 74 -2.27 12.63 -0.11
C TYR A 74 -3.68 13.27 -0.21
N GLY A 75 -3.92 14.41 0.45
CA GLY A 75 -5.16 15.18 0.31
C GLY A 75 -6.28 14.80 1.27
N ALA A 76 -6.02 13.98 2.30
CA ALA A 76 -7.07 13.61 3.24
C ALA A 76 -7.57 14.80 4.07
N PRO A 77 -8.90 15.04 4.10
CA PRO A 77 -9.47 16.10 4.92
C PRO A 77 -9.09 15.92 6.39
N GLU A 78 -8.77 17.02 7.09
CA GLU A 78 -8.33 16.96 8.49
C GLU A 78 -9.36 16.26 9.40
N LYS A 79 -10.66 16.36 9.09
CA LYS A 79 -11.72 15.62 9.79
C LYS A 79 -11.51 14.10 9.71
N ILE A 80 -11.14 13.58 8.53
CA ILE A 80 -10.86 12.17 8.33
C ILE A 80 -9.59 11.76 9.08
N VAL A 81 -8.53 12.54 8.96
CA VAL A 81 -7.26 12.29 9.68
C VAL A 81 -7.50 12.22 11.19
N ASN A 82 -8.32 13.11 11.74
CA ASN A 82 -8.65 13.11 13.16
C ASN A 82 -9.50 11.91 13.59
N ILE A 83 -10.46 11.46 12.76
CA ILE A 83 -11.24 10.23 13.03
C ILE A 83 -10.29 9.02 13.11
N ILE A 84 -9.38 8.88 12.15
CA ILE A 84 -8.41 7.78 12.13
C ILE A 84 -7.49 7.88 13.36
N ARG A 85 -6.91 9.06 13.63
CA ARG A 85 -6.05 9.29 14.79
C ARG A 85 -6.73 8.85 16.11
N ASN A 86 -7.96 9.30 16.32
CA ASN A 86 -8.74 8.94 17.51
C ASN A 86 -9.03 7.44 17.60
N SER A 87 -9.18 6.72 16.47
CA SER A 87 -9.36 5.26 16.47
C SER A 87 -8.12 4.49 16.95
N TYR A 88 -6.92 5.06 16.79
CA TYR A 88 -5.67 4.49 17.31
C TYR A 88 -5.45 4.87 18.78
N ASP A 89 -5.81 6.09 19.17
CA ASP A 89 -5.63 6.60 20.55
C ASP A 89 -6.69 6.02 21.52
N GLY A 90 -7.89 5.70 21.02
CA GLY A 90 -8.99 5.08 21.78
C GLY A 90 -8.76 3.63 22.22
N ARG A 91 -7.61 3.02 21.87
CA ARG A 91 -7.19 1.71 22.39
C ARG A 91 -6.51 1.78 23.77
N HIS A 92 -6.50 2.95 24.41
CA HIS A 92 -6.41 3.07 25.87
C HIS A 92 -7.82 3.16 26.50
N ALA A 93 -8.72 2.24 26.14
CA ALA A 93 -9.84 1.91 27.01
C ALA A 93 -9.32 0.92 28.05
N LYS A 94 -9.49 1.25 29.33
CA LYS A 94 -9.29 0.31 30.45
C LYS A 94 -10.13 -0.95 30.26
#